data_AF-A0A956PR37-F1
#
_entry.id   AF-A0A956PR37-F1
#
_cell.length_a   1.000
_cell.length_b   1.000
_cell.length_c   1.000
_cell.angle_alpha   90.00
_cell.angle_beta   90.00
_cell.angle_gamma   90.00
#
_symmetry.space_group_name_H-M   'P 1'
#
loop_
_entity.id
_entity.type
_entity.pdbx_description
1 polymer ?
#
loop_
_entity_poly.entity_id
_entity_poly.type
_entity_poly.pdbx_seq_one_letter_code
_entity_poly.pdbx_strand_id
1 'polypeptide(L)'
;MICLHCGTTVKKSGATECPSCKGEFRYVSGLFGTNNVSQLLQALEDCGQGRIDADEVKERFGNFLEVWDRFAEKWSLLEQSVPDRFRMPSELEAVYGQSLEKIEEAVEQLNSAVAYLESLDELEKGDLEELDTSVRMFSRLICSSGAALFTKLESRGGDFDSLLEMFEQY
;
A
#
# COMPACT_ATOMS: atom_id res chain seq x y z
N MET A 1 -9.04 0.34 8.65
CA MET A 1 -8.29 -0.66 7.86
C MET A 1 -9.21 -1.82 7.48
N ILE A 2 -8.93 -2.55 6.42
CA ILE A 2 -9.63 -3.81 6.11
C ILE A 2 -8.77 -4.98 6.60
N CYS A 3 -9.40 -6.02 7.18
CA CYS A 3 -8.72 -7.25 7.55
C CYS A 3 -8.56 -8.14 6.30
N LEU A 4 -7.33 -8.43 5.90
CA LEU A 4 -7.09 -9.24 4.71
C LEU A 4 -7.43 -10.73 4.91
N HIS A 5 -7.53 -11.19 6.16
CA HIS A 5 -7.97 -12.56 6.49
C HIS A 5 -9.46 -12.80 6.22
N CYS A 6 -10.32 -11.77 6.22
CA CYS A 6 -11.78 -11.97 6.14
C CYS A 6 -12.57 -10.82 5.50
N GLY A 7 -11.89 -9.85 4.87
CA GLY A 7 -12.51 -8.66 4.25
C GLY A 7 -13.20 -7.68 5.21
N THR A 8 -13.29 -7.97 6.52
CA THR A 8 -14.04 -7.13 7.45
C THR A 8 -13.32 -5.80 7.72
N THR A 9 -14.06 -4.69 7.72
CA THR A 9 -13.52 -3.38 8.12
C THR A 9 -13.27 -3.33 9.63
N VAL A 10 -12.03 -3.05 10.01
CA VAL A 10 -11.60 -2.84 11.40
C VAL A 10 -11.48 -1.35 11.68
N LYS A 11 -12.33 -0.84 12.57
CA LYS A 11 -12.42 0.59 12.95
C LYS A 11 -11.49 0.99 14.10
N LYS A 12 -10.93 0.02 14.84
CA LYS A 12 -10.10 0.29 16.03
C LYS A 12 -8.64 0.49 15.63
N SER A 13 -8.11 1.69 15.88
CA SER A 13 -6.67 1.96 15.75
C SER A 13 -5.86 1.13 16.74
N GLY A 14 -4.72 0.59 16.30
CA GLY A 14 -3.84 -0.25 17.14
C GLY A 14 -4.41 -1.61 17.53
N ALA A 15 -5.39 -2.14 16.81
CA ALA A 15 -5.89 -3.50 17.04
C ALA A 15 -4.78 -4.53 16.78
N THR A 16 -4.62 -5.55 17.63
CA THR A 16 -3.64 -6.64 17.41
C THR A 16 -4.24 -7.88 16.77
N GLU A 17 -5.58 -7.93 16.66
CA GLU A 17 -6.33 -9.00 16.02
C GLU A 17 -7.60 -8.45 15.35
N CYS A 18 -8.14 -9.20 14.37
CA CYS A 18 -9.43 -8.90 13.79
C CYS A 18 -10.56 -9.26 14.77
N PRO A 19 -11.49 -8.34 15.08
CA PRO A 19 -12.60 -8.64 15.99
C PRO A 19 -13.59 -9.67 15.42
N SER A 20 -13.61 -9.85 14.10
CA SER A 20 -14.52 -10.74 13.38
C SER A 20 -13.96 -12.16 13.27
N CYS A 21 -12.82 -12.33 12.59
CA CYS A 21 -12.24 -13.65 12.32
C CYS A 21 -11.16 -14.08 13.32
N LYS A 22 -10.78 -13.23 14.28
CA LYS A 22 -9.68 -13.47 15.23
C LYS A 22 -8.30 -13.65 14.60
N GLY A 23 -8.13 -13.32 13.32
CA GLY A 23 -6.82 -13.31 12.65
C GLY A 23 -5.87 -12.29 13.30
N GLU A 24 -4.66 -12.72 13.63
CA GLU A 24 -3.64 -11.86 14.24
C GLU A 24 -3.08 -10.85 13.23
N PHE A 25 -2.85 -9.62 13.71
CA PHE A 25 -2.12 -8.59 12.99
C PHE A 25 -0.70 -8.51 13.55
N ARG A 26 0.22 -9.20 12.88
CA ARG A 26 1.61 -9.29 13.34
C ARG A 26 2.44 -8.11 12.84
N TYR A 27 3.44 -7.75 13.62
CA TYR A 27 4.48 -6.84 13.18
C TYR A 27 5.41 -7.57 12.22
N VAL A 28 5.60 -6.99 11.03
CA VAL A 28 6.64 -7.42 10.10
C VAL A 28 7.76 -6.38 10.18
N SER A 29 9.01 -6.85 10.35
CA SER A 29 10.18 -6.00 10.57
C SER A 29 10.27 -4.85 9.57
N GLY A 30 10.28 -3.61 10.08
CA GLY A 30 10.40 -2.38 9.29
C GLY A 30 9.10 -1.62 9.07
N LEU A 31 7.93 -2.16 9.48
CA LEU A 31 6.63 -1.52 9.32
C LEU A 31 5.83 -1.51 10.62
N PHE A 32 5.61 -0.34 11.19
CA PHE A 32 4.75 -0.18 12.36
C PHE A 32 3.27 -0.25 11.98
N GLY A 33 2.53 -1.12 12.69
CA GLY A 33 1.08 -1.03 12.88
C GLY A 33 0.21 -1.38 11.67
N THR A 34 -0.40 -2.56 11.72
CA THR A 34 -1.76 -2.87 11.22
C THR A 34 -2.21 -2.09 9.98
N ASN A 35 -1.45 -2.19 8.91
CA ASN A 35 -1.85 -1.68 7.61
C ASN A 35 -2.05 -2.85 6.63
N ASN A 36 -2.60 -2.57 5.47
CA ASN A 36 -2.91 -3.61 4.49
C ASN A 36 -1.62 -4.21 3.89
N VAL A 37 -0.53 -3.45 3.81
CA VAL A 37 0.79 -3.92 3.33
C VAL A 37 1.45 -4.88 4.32
N SER A 38 1.40 -4.60 5.62
CA SER A 38 1.95 -5.50 6.64
C SER A 38 1.21 -6.84 6.67
N GLN A 39 -0.11 -6.83 6.43
CA GLN A 39 -0.92 -8.05 6.32
C GLN A 39 -0.58 -8.86 5.06
N LEU A 40 -0.28 -8.19 3.94
CA LEU A 40 0.22 -8.84 2.72
C LEU A 40 1.56 -9.55 2.94
N LEU A 41 2.54 -8.84 3.53
CA LEU A 41 3.85 -9.42 3.84
C LEU A 41 3.73 -10.60 4.81
N GLN A 42 2.82 -10.52 5.79
CA GLN A 42 2.54 -11.64 6.68
C GLN A 42 1.97 -12.84 5.92
N ALA A 43 1.09 -12.64 4.94
CA ALA A 43 0.54 -13.72 4.11
C ALA A 43 1.64 -14.45 3.33
N LEU A 44 2.55 -13.69 2.69
CA LEU A 44 3.69 -14.24 1.96
C LEU A 44 4.62 -15.04 2.88
N GLU A 45 4.91 -14.52 4.09
CA GLU A 45 5.71 -15.23 5.09
C GLU A 45 5.02 -16.52 5.59
N ASP A 46 3.73 -16.45 5.91
CA ASP A 46 2.95 -17.59 6.38
C ASP A 46 2.88 -18.69 5.30
N CYS A 47 2.76 -18.33 4.02
CA CYS A 47 2.81 -19.27 2.90
C CYS A 47 4.18 -19.90 2.72
N GLY A 48 5.27 -19.10 2.79
CA GLY A 48 6.64 -19.62 2.73
C GLY A 48 6.99 -20.56 3.89
N GLN A 49 6.27 -20.46 5.02
CA GLN A 49 6.38 -21.35 6.17
C GLN A 49 5.38 -22.51 6.16
N GLY A 50 4.54 -22.63 5.11
CA GLY A 50 3.53 -23.67 4.95
C GLY A 50 2.37 -23.59 5.95
N ARG A 51 2.11 -22.41 6.53
CA ARG A 51 0.97 -22.18 7.44
C ARG A 51 -0.33 -21.90 6.71
N ILE A 52 -0.23 -21.34 5.51
CA ILE A 52 -1.33 -21.12 4.56
C ILE A 52 -0.88 -21.58 3.18
N ASP A 53 -1.84 -21.82 2.28
CA ASP A 53 -1.55 -22.19 0.90
C ASP A 53 -1.59 -20.99 -0.06
N ALA A 54 -1.27 -21.27 -1.32
CA ALA A 54 -1.25 -20.28 -2.40
C ALA A 54 -2.61 -19.63 -2.65
N ASP A 55 -3.70 -20.40 -2.51
CA ASP A 55 -5.05 -19.92 -2.73
C ASP A 55 -5.44 -18.90 -1.64
N GLU A 56 -5.06 -19.15 -0.40
CA GLU A 56 -5.27 -18.20 0.70
C GLU A 56 -4.44 -16.93 0.53
N VAL A 57 -3.23 -17.01 -0.05
CA VAL A 57 -2.44 -15.81 -0.41
C VAL A 57 -3.15 -14.99 -1.48
N LYS A 58 -3.65 -15.65 -2.54
CA LYS A 58 -4.41 -15.00 -3.61
C LYS A 58 -5.67 -14.32 -3.07
N GLU A 59 -6.40 -14.96 -2.14
CA GLU A 59 -7.56 -14.35 -1.49
C GLU A 59 -7.19 -13.09 -0.68
N ARG A 60 -6.09 -13.15 0.09
CA ARG A 60 -5.60 -12.00 0.86
C ARG A 60 -5.16 -10.84 -0.05
N PHE A 61 -4.56 -11.15 -1.19
CA PHE A 61 -4.25 -10.16 -2.23
C PHE A 61 -5.52 -9.58 -2.86
N GLY A 62 -6.53 -10.39 -3.16
CA GLY A 62 -7.83 -9.90 -3.65
C GLY A 62 -8.47 -8.92 -2.65
N ASN A 63 -8.48 -9.25 -1.36
CA ASN A 63 -8.96 -8.35 -0.31
C ASN A 63 -8.14 -7.05 -0.23
N PHE A 64 -6.85 -7.09 -0.56
CA PHE A 64 -6.01 -5.90 -0.65
C PHE A 64 -6.36 -5.06 -1.88
N LEU A 65 -6.58 -5.70 -3.02
CA LEU A 65 -6.95 -5.06 -4.28
C LEU A 65 -8.25 -4.28 -4.14
N GLU A 66 -9.25 -4.79 -3.42
CA GLU A 66 -10.47 -4.00 -3.16
C GLU A 66 -10.18 -2.67 -2.41
N VAL A 67 -9.17 -2.65 -1.53
CA VAL A 67 -8.75 -1.43 -0.85
C VAL A 67 -7.99 -0.52 -1.80
N TRP A 68 -7.11 -1.12 -2.61
CA TRP A 68 -6.30 -0.44 -3.60
C TRP A 68 -7.17 0.20 -4.69
N ASP A 69 -8.14 -0.51 -5.24
CA ASP A 69 -9.07 -0.01 -6.26
C ASP A 69 -9.86 1.18 -5.74
N ARG A 70 -10.39 1.11 -4.51
CA ARG A 70 -11.08 2.26 -3.90
C ARG A 70 -10.16 3.47 -3.73
N PHE A 71 -8.90 3.23 -3.37
CA PHE A 71 -7.90 4.28 -3.29
C PHE A 71 -7.61 4.85 -4.69
N ALA A 72 -7.31 4.00 -5.67
CA ALA A 72 -6.99 4.37 -7.04
C ALA A 72 -8.17 5.08 -7.72
N GLU A 73 -9.42 4.66 -7.50
CA GLU A 73 -10.63 5.35 -7.95
C GLU A 73 -10.75 6.74 -7.31
N LYS A 74 -10.64 6.83 -5.98
CA LYS A 74 -10.73 8.12 -5.25
C LYS A 74 -9.72 9.12 -5.81
N TRP A 75 -8.52 8.65 -6.12
CA TRP A 75 -7.42 9.50 -6.60
C TRP A 75 -7.31 9.56 -8.12
N SER A 76 -8.21 8.88 -8.85
CA SER A 76 -8.22 8.77 -10.32
C SER A 76 -6.90 8.26 -10.91
N LEU A 77 -6.26 7.31 -10.23
CA LEU A 77 -4.99 6.67 -10.60
C LEU A 77 -5.17 5.49 -11.57
N LEU A 78 -6.41 5.06 -11.84
CA LEU A 78 -6.71 3.92 -12.71
C LEU A 78 -6.61 4.25 -14.22
N GLU A 79 -6.85 5.50 -14.61
CA GLU A 79 -6.92 5.90 -16.02
C GLU A 79 -5.70 6.71 -16.49
N GLN A 80 -4.93 7.29 -15.56
CA GLN A 80 -3.75 8.15 -15.83
C GLN A 80 -2.78 8.07 -14.64
N SER A 81 -1.46 8.11 -14.89
CA SER A 81 -0.45 8.13 -13.81
C SER A 81 -0.62 9.34 -12.89
N VAL A 82 -0.97 10.50 -13.46
CA VAL A 82 -1.39 11.71 -12.74
C VAL A 82 -2.38 12.50 -13.62
N PRO A 83 -3.65 12.68 -13.21
CA PRO A 83 -4.59 13.54 -13.92
C PRO A 83 -4.06 14.96 -14.15
N ASP A 84 -4.34 15.58 -15.31
CA ASP A 84 -3.86 16.94 -15.65
C ASP A 84 -4.18 18.00 -14.59
N ARG A 85 -5.29 17.83 -13.85
CA ARG A 85 -5.67 18.71 -12.71
C ARG A 85 -4.68 18.70 -11.55
N PHE A 86 -3.82 17.69 -11.47
CA PHE A 86 -2.76 17.56 -10.48
C PHE A 86 -1.37 17.90 -11.05
N ARG A 87 -1.27 18.34 -12.32
CA ARG A 87 -0.01 18.87 -12.85
C ARG A 87 0.40 20.10 -12.05
N MET A 88 1.53 19.99 -11.39
CA MET A 88 2.05 21.08 -10.57
C MET A 88 2.63 22.18 -11.45
N PRO A 89 2.49 23.45 -11.03
CA PRO A 89 3.34 24.54 -11.50
C PRO A 89 4.83 24.16 -11.41
N SER A 90 5.64 24.59 -12.37
CA SER A 90 7.07 24.26 -12.48
C SER A 90 7.89 24.57 -11.22
N GLU A 91 7.50 25.61 -10.47
CA GLU A 91 8.13 25.97 -9.19
C GLU A 91 7.87 24.93 -8.07
N LEU A 92 6.71 24.26 -8.10
CA LEU A 92 6.36 23.19 -7.18
C LEU A 92 6.90 21.85 -7.68
N GLU A 93 6.94 21.63 -8.98
CA GLU A 93 7.56 20.45 -9.61
C GLU A 93 9.05 20.33 -9.25
N ALA A 94 9.82 21.42 -9.29
CA ALA A 94 11.22 21.43 -8.87
C ALA A 94 11.44 21.00 -7.40
N VAL A 95 10.39 21.08 -6.58
CA VAL A 95 10.45 20.85 -5.13
C VAL A 95 9.89 19.48 -4.80
N TYR A 96 8.74 19.11 -5.36
CA TYR A 96 7.99 17.91 -5.00
C TYR A 96 8.06 16.81 -6.07
N GLY A 97 8.42 17.14 -7.31
CA GLY A 97 8.40 16.23 -8.46
C GLY A 97 9.14 14.92 -8.23
N GLN A 98 10.40 14.98 -7.80
CA GLN A 98 11.19 13.77 -7.51
C GLN A 98 10.55 12.84 -6.46
N SER A 99 9.86 13.40 -5.46
CA SER A 99 9.21 12.59 -4.44
C SER A 99 7.90 11.98 -4.96
N LEU A 100 7.20 12.65 -5.88
CA LEU A 100 6.03 12.10 -6.55
C LEU A 100 6.40 11.03 -7.57
N GLU A 101 7.46 11.22 -8.36
CA GLU A 101 7.98 10.21 -9.30
C GLU A 101 8.28 8.88 -8.58
N LYS A 102 8.85 8.93 -7.37
CA LYS A 102 9.10 7.73 -6.56
C LYS A 102 7.83 7.10 -6.00
N ILE A 103 6.77 7.88 -5.79
CA ILE A 103 5.47 7.34 -5.41
C ILE A 103 4.84 6.65 -6.61
N GLU A 104 4.92 7.23 -7.80
CA GLU A 104 4.51 6.60 -9.06
C GLU A 104 5.25 5.29 -9.30
N GLU A 105 6.59 5.28 -9.17
CA GLU A 105 7.41 4.07 -9.26
C GLU A 105 6.94 3.00 -8.26
N ALA A 106 6.63 3.39 -7.02
CA ALA A 106 6.11 2.45 -6.03
C ALA A 106 4.79 1.82 -6.49
N VAL A 107 3.88 2.64 -7.02
CA VAL A 107 2.58 2.17 -7.53
C VAL A 107 2.77 1.21 -8.69
N GLU A 108 3.68 1.50 -9.61
CA GLU A 108 4.02 0.58 -10.71
C GLU A 108 4.56 -0.77 -10.21
N GLN A 109 5.42 -0.77 -9.17
CA GLN A 109 5.90 -2.01 -8.54
C GLN A 109 4.75 -2.83 -7.93
N LEU A 110 3.80 -2.18 -7.27
CA LEU A 110 2.65 -2.86 -6.69
C LEU A 110 1.74 -3.45 -7.78
N ASN A 111 1.42 -2.68 -8.81
CA ASN A 111 0.62 -3.14 -9.94
C ASN A 111 1.30 -4.30 -10.68
N SER A 112 2.63 -4.27 -10.81
CA SER A 112 3.39 -5.36 -11.42
C SER A 112 3.33 -6.63 -10.58
N ALA A 113 3.46 -6.52 -9.25
CA ALA A 113 3.31 -7.67 -8.34
C ALA A 113 1.91 -8.29 -8.42
N VAL A 114 0.88 -7.45 -8.56
CA VAL A 114 -0.51 -7.89 -8.73
C VAL A 114 -0.68 -8.64 -10.04
N ALA A 115 -0.27 -8.04 -11.16
CA ALA A 115 -0.37 -8.68 -12.47
C ALA A 115 0.41 -9.99 -12.53
N TYR A 116 1.58 -10.04 -11.87
CA TYR A 116 2.36 -11.26 -11.74
C TYR A 116 1.57 -12.34 -11.00
N LEU A 117 1.04 -12.02 -9.81
CA LEU A 117 0.24 -12.96 -9.02
C LEU A 117 -0.99 -13.50 -9.78
N GLU A 118 -1.69 -12.64 -10.52
CA GLU A 118 -2.85 -13.01 -11.33
C GLU A 118 -2.49 -13.93 -12.50
N SER A 119 -1.25 -13.86 -12.99
CA SER A 119 -0.75 -14.69 -14.09
C SER A 119 -0.35 -16.11 -13.66
N LEU A 120 -0.18 -16.34 -12.36
CA LEU A 120 0.30 -17.62 -11.83
C LEU A 120 -0.88 -18.58 -11.60
N ASP A 121 -0.83 -19.75 -12.24
CA ASP A 121 -1.77 -20.84 -11.94
C ASP A 121 -1.51 -21.41 -10.53
N GLU A 122 -0.24 -21.66 -10.19
CA GLU A 122 0.23 -22.11 -8.88
C GLU A 122 1.36 -21.18 -8.38
N LEU A 123 1.46 -20.96 -7.05
CA LEU A 123 2.60 -20.25 -6.47
C LEU A 123 3.72 -21.24 -6.13
N GLU A 124 4.88 -21.04 -6.75
CA GLU A 124 6.11 -21.69 -6.37
C GLU A 124 6.93 -20.82 -5.39
N LYS A 125 7.97 -21.42 -4.81
CA LYS A 125 8.84 -20.70 -3.87
C LYS A 125 9.53 -19.48 -4.50
N GLY A 126 9.91 -19.56 -5.77
CA GLY A 126 10.51 -18.43 -6.49
C GLY A 126 9.57 -17.24 -6.59
N ASP A 127 8.29 -17.50 -6.80
CA ASP A 127 7.25 -16.48 -6.93
C ASP A 127 7.02 -15.74 -5.61
N LEU A 128 7.05 -16.48 -4.49
CA LEU A 128 6.94 -15.90 -3.15
C LEU A 128 8.08 -14.91 -2.85
N GLU A 129 9.31 -15.23 -3.27
CA GLU A 129 10.47 -14.34 -3.08
C GLU A 129 10.36 -13.07 -3.94
N GLU A 130 9.87 -13.19 -5.18
CA GLU A 130 9.65 -12.06 -6.08
C GLU A 130 8.51 -11.15 -5.60
N LEU A 131 7.39 -11.73 -5.17
CA LEU A 131 6.27 -11.02 -4.58
C LEU A 131 6.65 -10.30 -3.28
N ASP A 132 7.37 -10.96 -2.37
CA ASP A 132 7.86 -10.34 -1.14
C ASP A 132 8.80 -9.16 -1.45
N THR A 133 9.71 -9.34 -2.40
CA THR A 133 10.61 -8.26 -2.84
C THR A 133 9.83 -7.07 -3.37
N SER A 134 8.87 -7.30 -4.25
CA SER A 134 8.07 -6.23 -4.88
C SER A 134 7.22 -5.48 -3.86
N VAL A 135 6.53 -6.18 -2.96
CA VAL A 135 5.70 -5.56 -1.91
C VAL A 135 6.58 -4.77 -0.91
N ARG A 136 7.78 -5.26 -0.58
CA ARG A 136 8.75 -4.51 0.25
C ARG A 136 9.28 -3.27 -0.45
N MET A 137 9.57 -3.35 -1.75
CA MET A 137 10.01 -2.20 -2.54
C MET A 137 8.93 -1.12 -2.59
N PHE A 138 7.69 -1.49 -2.89
CA PHE A 138 6.53 -0.60 -2.81
C PHE A 138 6.47 0.10 -1.45
N SER A 139 6.49 -0.68 -0.37
CA SER A 139 6.41 -0.13 0.98
C SER A 139 7.54 0.84 1.31
N ARG A 140 8.78 0.51 0.90
CA ARG A 140 9.95 1.36 1.14
C ARG A 140 9.84 2.67 0.38
N LEU A 141 9.44 2.63 -0.89
CA LEU A 141 9.32 3.80 -1.74
C LEU A 141 8.19 4.74 -1.26
N ILE A 142 7.00 4.21 -0.94
CA ILE A 142 5.90 5.01 -0.41
C ILE A 142 6.28 5.65 0.93
N CYS A 143 6.83 4.89 1.88
CA CYS A 143 7.16 5.44 3.20
C CYS A 143 8.24 6.52 3.13
N SER A 144 9.33 6.25 2.39
CA SER A 144 10.44 7.22 2.28
C SER A 144 10.06 8.47 1.49
N SER A 145 9.29 8.32 0.42
CA SER A 145 8.87 9.45 -0.43
C SER A 145 7.76 10.26 0.22
N GLY A 146 6.81 9.61 0.91
CA GLY A 146 5.81 10.28 1.74
C GLY A 146 6.46 11.11 2.87
N ALA A 147 7.44 10.55 3.58
CA ALA A 147 8.19 11.29 4.61
C ALA A 147 8.96 12.49 4.03
N ALA A 148 9.54 12.34 2.83
CA ALA A 148 10.23 13.43 2.13
C ALA A 148 9.26 14.56 1.71
N LEU A 149 8.10 14.21 1.16
CA LEU A 149 7.03 15.18 0.84
C LEU A 149 6.60 15.93 2.09
N PHE A 150 6.37 15.19 3.18
CA PHE A 150 5.95 15.75 4.46
C PHE A 150 6.96 16.76 5.01
N THR A 151 8.24 16.39 5.04
CA THR A 151 9.32 17.30 5.48
C THR A 151 9.39 18.57 4.63
N LYS A 152 9.18 18.44 3.31
CA LYS A 152 9.16 19.60 2.39
C LYS A 152 7.92 20.47 2.56
N LEU A 153 6.78 19.91 2.97
CA LEU A 153 5.57 20.66 3.31
C LEU A 153 5.75 21.43 4.62
N GLU A 154 6.24 20.77 5.67
CA GLU A 154 6.49 21.39 6.98
C GLU A 154 7.51 22.53 6.88
N SER A 155 8.62 22.33 6.17
CA SER A 155 9.66 23.35 6.00
C SER A 155 9.20 24.62 5.26
N ARG A 156 8.03 24.56 4.59
CA ARG A 156 7.39 25.70 3.92
C ARG A 156 6.21 26.29 4.70
N GLY A 157 6.02 25.88 5.95
CA GLY A 157 4.94 26.36 6.81
C GLY A 157 3.59 25.72 6.51
N GLY A 158 3.55 24.60 5.78
CA GLY A 158 2.35 23.80 5.63
C GLY A 158 2.02 23.11 6.95
N ASP A 159 0.85 23.42 7.50
CA ASP A 159 0.28 22.73 8.64
C ASP A 159 -0.43 21.44 8.17
N PHE A 160 -0.12 20.32 8.81
CA PHE A 160 -0.73 19.03 8.53
C PHE A 160 -2.23 19.00 8.76
N ASP A 161 -2.71 19.71 9.80
CA ASP A 161 -4.14 19.79 10.11
C ASP A 161 -4.88 20.59 9.03
N SER A 162 -4.28 21.70 8.56
CA SER A 162 -4.78 22.49 7.43
C SER A 162 -4.82 21.70 6.10
N LEU A 163 -3.83 20.82 5.86
CA LEU A 163 -3.85 19.93 4.68
C LEU A 163 -4.94 18.87 4.81
N LEU A 164 -5.09 18.25 5.99
CA LEU A 164 -6.15 17.28 6.25
C LEU A 164 -7.56 17.89 6.09
N GLU A 165 -7.79 19.11 6.58
CA GLU A 165 -9.05 19.84 6.38
C GLU A 165 -9.35 20.10 4.90
N MET A 166 -8.33 20.40 4.09
CA MET A 166 -8.48 20.51 2.63
C MET A 166 -8.86 19.17 1.97
N PHE A 167 -8.37 18.05 2.49
CA PHE A 167 -8.63 16.72 1.94
C PHE A 167 -9.94 16.08 2.44
N GLU A 168 -10.50 16.49 3.57
CA GLU A 168 -11.85 16.06 4.01
C GLU A 168 -12.97 16.66 3.15
N GLN A 169 -12.68 17.69 2.37
CA GLN A 169 -13.65 18.34 1.46
C GLN A 169 -13.72 17.70 0.06
N TYR A 170 -12.93 16.64 -0.22
CA TYR A 170 -12.91 15.88 -1.48
C TYR A 170 -13.04 14.36 -1.27
#